data_AF-A0A9P6EHH8-F1
#
_entry.id   AF-A0A9P6EHH8-F1
#
_cell.length_a   1.000
_cell.length_b   1.000
_cell.length_c   1.000
_cell.angle_alpha   90.00
_cell.angle_beta   90.00
_cell.angle_gamma   90.00
#
_symmetry.space_group_name_H-M   'P 1'
#
loop_
_entity.id
_entity.type
_entity.pdbx_description
1 polymer ?
#
loop_
_entity_poly.entity_id
_entity_poly.type
_entity_poly.pdbx_seq_one_letter_code
_entity_poly.pdbx_strand_id
1 'polypeptide(L)'
;MPSLLEALPLDIVLHCAILSGSTSTFEPPTAISRLSQTSSALHNALDTRISPNVYGQVFSSKFDKAALYRRSGFLTTDSALAFDLQSRYQLLRRVKTMGLSPTNLVEDLWTALWMFLESDGLNERQLQRADFASFMLTVAKFHLGSPDSSEETGVGSFSFHSLVVWLLAFTLSRQVILMLSAQDRDQLYGLIFPYILWSNKAVSPLATCRECSRARYGCVCPEPVIQGLEDESASRTKTSLLRCLSYRGQLRNIPHPSLAAINIACAIMETTLMRVPPHFPENRAIANAAQLHGPTQEDYRAWASYRTSLFADSVPNEPSVDGPLQSDNSLESSWTRSMLHELEFRDLLQSIPLGNTNTGIKYIPGSLTGVWEGTYRRLPLPSSVMQTTDVDINPAFSKPIQCSLTEYINIMNEQSLSRHAHALNNISVSDFFLSHDSSELSVRGGSKYRKLVKLDTIHPVDARDNTFFNVMLHGETLNAHDTAWGGFKFWGGVYEDGRIVLKRSAKNDGDQGSWIFEGRLKFGTAFLGRWRVSGEPTNVGVDHGVFSMGNHGANWKRE
;
A
#
# COMPACT_ATOMS: atom_id res chain seq x y z
N MET A 1 54.52 -20.74 6.74
CA MET A 1 53.81 -21.56 7.76
C MET A 1 52.34 -21.24 7.63
N PRO A 2 51.43 -22.23 7.61
CA PRO A 2 50.00 -21.95 7.61
C PRO A 2 49.67 -21.13 8.86
N SER A 3 48.85 -20.11 8.69
CA SER A 3 48.42 -19.29 9.82
C SER A 3 47.63 -20.15 10.81
N LEU A 4 47.62 -19.78 12.10
CA LEU A 4 46.80 -20.47 13.12
C LEU A 4 45.32 -20.56 12.71
N LEU A 5 44.84 -19.59 11.94
CA LEU A 5 43.46 -19.56 11.45
C LEU A 5 43.20 -20.56 10.31
N GLU A 6 44.20 -20.85 9.47
CA GLU A 6 44.12 -21.86 8.41
C GLU A 6 44.27 -23.29 8.94
N ALA A 7 44.84 -23.44 10.14
CA ALA A 7 44.93 -24.73 10.82
C ALA A 7 43.63 -25.15 11.53
N LEU A 8 42.66 -24.24 11.63
CA LEU A 8 41.36 -24.53 12.25
C LEU A 8 40.48 -25.38 11.32
N PRO A 9 39.61 -26.24 11.89
CA PRO A 9 38.54 -26.88 11.15
C PRO A 9 37.64 -25.87 10.41
N LEU A 10 37.21 -26.24 9.20
CA LEU A 10 36.45 -25.35 8.31
C LEU A 10 35.17 -24.81 8.99
N ASP A 11 34.44 -25.65 9.70
CA ASP A 11 33.25 -25.28 10.47
C ASP A 11 33.51 -24.19 11.50
N ILE A 12 34.65 -24.23 12.19
CA ILE A 12 35.07 -23.18 13.14
C ILE A 12 35.39 -21.88 12.40
N VAL A 13 36.07 -21.95 11.26
CA VAL A 13 36.36 -20.78 10.42
C VAL A 13 35.06 -20.12 9.92
N LEU A 14 34.10 -20.91 9.44
CA LEU A 14 32.80 -20.42 9.00
C LEU A 14 32.01 -19.81 10.16
N HIS A 15 32.04 -20.41 11.36
CA HIS A 15 31.39 -19.86 12.55
C HIS A 15 32.00 -18.52 12.98
N CYS A 16 33.33 -18.41 12.98
CA CYS A 16 34.02 -17.15 13.22
C CYS A 16 33.61 -16.07 12.22
N ALA A 17 33.46 -16.42 10.94
CA ALA A 17 33.01 -15.50 9.91
C ALA A 17 31.56 -15.02 10.16
N ILE A 18 30.66 -15.92 10.56
CA ILE A 18 29.27 -15.59 10.93
C ILE A 18 29.26 -14.60 12.10
N LEU A 19 29.93 -14.93 13.20
CA LEU A 19 30.00 -14.05 14.38
C LEU A 19 30.58 -12.67 14.02
N SER A 20 31.64 -12.64 13.23
CA SER A 20 32.29 -11.40 12.79
C SER A 20 31.36 -10.54 11.94
N GLY A 21 30.59 -11.17 11.03
CA GLY A 21 29.61 -10.49 10.19
C GLY A 21 28.38 -10.00 10.94
N SER A 22 28.03 -10.64 12.05
CA SER A 22 26.82 -10.37 12.85
C SER A 22 27.04 -9.46 14.06
N THR A 23 28.25 -8.93 14.26
CA THR A 23 28.62 -8.06 15.39
C THR A 23 27.75 -6.82 15.57
N SER A 24 27.28 -6.21 14.48
CA SER A 24 26.37 -5.08 14.50
C SER A 24 25.27 -5.26 13.46
N THR A 25 24.02 -5.02 13.85
CA THR A 25 22.85 -5.17 12.98
C THR A 25 22.90 -4.19 11.79
N PHE A 26 23.30 -2.93 12.04
CA PHE A 26 23.21 -1.85 11.04
C PHE A 26 24.52 -1.58 10.28
N GLU A 27 25.64 -2.12 10.75
CA GLU A 27 26.92 -1.98 10.03
C GLU A 27 27.04 -3.02 8.91
N PRO A 28 27.63 -2.68 7.75
CA PRO A 28 27.95 -3.67 6.73
C PRO A 28 28.92 -4.74 7.26
N PRO A 29 28.81 -6.03 6.84
CA PRO A 29 29.68 -7.13 7.29
C PRO A 29 31.10 -7.06 6.68
N THR A 30 31.77 -5.92 6.82
CA THR A 30 33.12 -5.67 6.28
C THR A 30 34.17 -6.59 6.87
N ALA A 31 33.96 -7.09 8.09
CA ALA A 31 34.84 -8.06 8.74
C ALA A 31 35.00 -9.36 7.92
N ILE A 32 33.92 -9.85 7.31
CA ILE A 32 33.98 -11.05 6.45
C ILE A 32 34.83 -10.78 5.20
N SER A 33 34.63 -9.62 4.57
CA SER A 33 35.44 -9.23 3.40
C SER A 33 36.91 -9.02 3.75
N ARG A 34 37.22 -8.52 4.95
CA ARG A 34 38.61 -8.38 5.41
C ARG A 34 39.22 -9.76 5.67
N LEU A 35 38.47 -10.66 6.29
CA LEU A 35 38.90 -12.03 6.56
C LEU A 35 39.20 -12.79 5.26
N SER A 36 38.33 -12.66 4.25
CA SER A 36 38.52 -13.29 2.94
C SER A 36 39.68 -12.71 2.12
N GLN A 37 40.22 -11.54 2.50
CA GLN A 37 41.37 -10.91 1.87
C GLN A 37 42.71 -11.29 2.53
N THR A 38 42.69 -12.05 3.64
CA THR A 38 43.92 -12.40 4.36
C THR A 38 44.70 -13.55 3.73
N SER A 39 44.03 -14.49 3.06
CA SER A 39 44.63 -15.67 2.43
C SER A 39 43.75 -16.19 1.30
N SER A 40 44.33 -16.83 0.28
CA SER A 40 43.60 -17.52 -0.78
C SER A 40 42.78 -18.70 -0.25
N ALA A 41 43.25 -19.40 0.78
CA ALA A 41 42.51 -20.49 1.41
C ALA A 41 41.23 -19.98 2.08
N LEU A 42 41.34 -18.88 2.84
CA LEU A 42 40.20 -18.22 3.48
C LEU A 42 39.30 -17.54 2.46
N HIS A 43 39.86 -16.98 1.40
CA HIS A 43 39.10 -16.42 0.28
C HIS A 43 38.17 -17.46 -0.32
N ASN A 44 38.71 -18.64 -0.66
CA ASN A 44 37.93 -19.74 -1.23
C ASN A 44 36.92 -20.31 -0.23
N ALA A 45 37.33 -20.51 1.03
CA ALA A 45 36.42 -21.01 2.08
C ALA A 45 35.24 -20.08 2.35
N LEU A 46 35.43 -18.76 2.19
CA LEU A 46 34.42 -17.73 2.44
C LEU A 46 33.77 -17.19 1.16
N ASP A 47 34.04 -17.76 -0.02
CA ASP A 47 33.37 -17.35 -1.26
C ASP A 47 31.87 -17.60 -1.12
N THR A 48 31.06 -16.61 -1.50
CA THR A 48 29.59 -16.65 -1.40
C THR A 48 28.95 -17.81 -2.16
N ARG A 49 29.63 -18.32 -3.20
CA ARG A 49 29.21 -19.46 -4.02
C ARG A 49 29.52 -20.79 -3.34
N ILE A 50 30.58 -20.84 -2.53
CA ILE A 50 31.05 -22.05 -1.85
C ILE A 50 30.33 -22.21 -0.51
N SER A 51 30.22 -21.12 0.26
CA SER A 51 29.64 -21.13 1.61
C SER A 51 28.44 -20.16 1.75
N PRO A 52 27.35 -20.36 1.00
CA PRO A 52 26.18 -19.48 1.05
C PRO A 52 25.49 -19.46 2.43
N ASN A 53 25.62 -20.54 3.21
CA ASN A 53 25.08 -20.65 4.57
C ASN A 53 25.61 -19.57 5.52
N VAL A 54 26.89 -19.19 5.39
CA VAL A 54 27.48 -18.09 6.18
C VAL A 54 26.72 -16.80 5.94
N TYR A 55 26.50 -16.46 4.66
CA TYR A 55 25.83 -15.23 4.27
C TYR A 55 24.32 -15.27 4.54
N GLY A 56 23.67 -16.43 4.45
CA GLY A 56 22.27 -16.61 4.85
C GLY A 56 22.05 -16.41 6.36
N GLN A 57 22.99 -16.86 7.20
CA GLN A 57 22.96 -16.59 8.64
C GLN A 57 23.24 -15.11 8.96
N VAL A 58 24.22 -14.50 8.28
CA VAL A 58 24.49 -13.06 8.41
C VAL A 58 23.28 -12.23 8.00
N PHE A 59 22.60 -12.59 6.91
CA PHE A 59 21.33 -11.98 6.50
C PHE A 59 20.29 -12.04 7.62
N SER A 60 20.12 -13.21 8.23
CA SER A 60 19.17 -13.42 9.33
C SER A 60 19.43 -12.55 10.55
N SER A 61 20.66 -12.09 10.77
CA SER A 61 21.02 -11.17 11.86
C SER A 61 20.82 -9.69 11.54
N LYS A 62 20.56 -9.34 10.27
CA LYS A 62 20.61 -7.96 9.77
C LYS A 62 19.33 -7.47 9.10
N PHE A 63 18.52 -8.40 8.59
CA PHE A 63 17.32 -8.11 7.83
C PHE A 63 16.16 -9.00 8.28
N ASP A 64 14.95 -8.49 8.10
CA ASP A 64 13.73 -9.25 8.38
C ASP A 64 13.54 -10.36 7.33
N LYS A 65 13.09 -11.52 7.81
CA LYS A 65 12.87 -12.72 6.97
C LYS A 65 11.53 -13.43 7.24
N ALA A 66 10.80 -13.03 8.28
CA ALA A 66 9.57 -13.74 8.66
C ALA A 66 8.51 -13.64 7.56
N ALA A 67 8.30 -12.45 6.99
CA ALA A 67 7.42 -12.25 5.84
C ALA A 67 7.81 -13.12 4.62
N LEU A 68 9.11 -13.18 4.33
CA LEU A 68 9.66 -14.00 3.25
C LEU A 68 9.34 -15.49 3.46
N TYR A 69 9.51 -16.01 4.69
CA TYR A 69 9.16 -17.40 4.99
C TYR A 69 7.65 -17.67 4.91
N ARG A 70 6.80 -16.72 5.36
CA ARG A 70 5.34 -16.88 5.28
C ARG A 70 4.85 -16.95 3.82
N ARG A 71 5.42 -16.15 2.92
CA ARG A 71 5.01 -16.07 1.51
C ARG A 71 5.67 -17.10 0.61
N SER A 72 6.93 -17.42 0.89
CA SER A 72 7.82 -18.12 -0.05
C SER A 72 8.77 -19.10 0.66
N GLY A 73 8.35 -19.65 1.80
CA GLY A 73 9.19 -20.49 2.67
C GLY A 73 9.89 -21.65 1.97
N PHE A 74 9.29 -22.24 0.92
CA PHE A 74 9.91 -23.31 0.13
C PHE A 74 10.99 -22.85 -0.86
N LEU A 75 11.10 -21.54 -1.14
CA LEU A 75 12.10 -20.94 -2.03
C LEU A 75 13.25 -20.25 -1.27
N THR A 76 13.12 -20.10 0.05
CA THR A 76 14.06 -19.34 0.88
C THR A 76 15.25 -20.22 1.26
N THR A 77 16.18 -20.39 0.33
CA THR A 77 17.44 -21.13 0.55
C THR A 77 18.56 -20.22 1.03
N ASP A 78 19.60 -20.78 1.66
CA ASP A 78 20.78 -20.01 2.07
C ASP A 78 21.44 -19.27 0.90
N SER A 79 21.45 -19.87 -0.30
CA SER A 79 21.95 -19.20 -1.52
C SER A 79 21.09 -18.00 -1.90
N ALA A 80 19.76 -18.10 -1.80
CA ALA A 80 18.86 -16.99 -2.06
C ALA A 80 19.04 -15.86 -1.04
N LEU A 81 19.18 -16.20 0.25
CA LEU A 81 19.45 -15.22 1.31
C LEU A 81 20.83 -14.55 1.15
N ALA A 82 21.84 -15.31 0.71
CA ALA A 82 23.17 -14.78 0.41
C ALA A 82 23.14 -13.79 -0.75
N PHE A 83 22.37 -14.09 -1.80
CA PHE A 83 22.16 -13.17 -2.92
C PHE A 83 21.43 -11.90 -2.45
N ASP A 84 20.35 -12.05 -1.69
CA ASP A 84 19.59 -10.93 -1.13
C ASP A 84 20.44 -10.02 -0.25
N LEU A 85 21.33 -10.60 0.56
CA LEU A 85 22.28 -9.85 1.38
C LEU A 85 23.14 -8.92 0.50
N GLN A 86 23.66 -9.44 -0.61
CA GLN A 86 24.47 -8.65 -1.55
C GLN A 86 23.65 -7.55 -2.20
N SER A 87 22.48 -7.86 -2.74
CA SER A 87 21.59 -6.87 -3.39
C SER A 87 21.18 -5.75 -2.43
N ARG A 88 20.78 -6.08 -1.20
CA ARG A 88 20.40 -5.06 -0.19
C ARG A 88 21.58 -4.17 0.18
N TYR A 89 22.78 -4.71 0.37
CA TYR A 89 23.95 -3.88 0.66
C TYR A 89 24.44 -3.06 -0.54
N GLN A 90 24.27 -3.55 -1.77
CA GLN A 90 24.51 -2.76 -2.99
C GLN A 90 23.55 -1.56 -3.07
N LEU A 91 22.25 -1.79 -2.86
CA LEU A 91 21.26 -0.73 -2.73
C LEU A 91 21.65 0.28 -1.64
N LEU A 92 21.89 -0.18 -0.40
CA LEU A 92 22.22 0.72 0.72
C LEU A 92 23.49 1.52 0.46
N ARG A 93 24.49 0.94 -0.20
CA ARG A 93 25.70 1.65 -0.64
C ARG A 93 25.35 2.72 -1.67
N ARG A 94 24.55 2.38 -2.69
CA ARG A 94 24.13 3.34 -3.74
C ARG A 94 23.40 4.53 -3.14
N VAL A 95 22.45 4.28 -2.24
CA VAL A 95 21.67 5.29 -1.53
C VAL A 95 22.61 6.25 -0.80
N LYS A 96 23.56 5.72 -0.01
CA LYS A 96 24.57 6.54 0.70
C LYS A 96 25.45 7.37 -0.25
N THR A 97 25.72 6.88 -1.45
CA THR A 97 26.50 7.60 -2.47
C THR A 97 25.66 8.47 -3.40
N MET A 98 24.33 8.53 -3.24
CA MET A 98 23.39 9.20 -4.14
C MET A 98 23.59 8.84 -5.62
N GLY A 99 23.84 7.56 -5.90
CA GLY A 99 24.11 7.07 -7.25
C GLY A 99 22.85 6.96 -8.11
N LEU A 100 22.60 7.92 -8.99
CA LEU A 100 21.41 7.96 -9.86
C LEU A 100 21.61 7.30 -11.24
N SER A 101 22.74 6.60 -11.46
CA SER A 101 22.99 5.95 -12.76
C SER A 101 21.87 4.96 -13.09
N PRO A 102 21.31 4.98 -14.31
CA PRO A 102 20.22 4.07 -14.70
C PRO A 102 20.64 2.61 -14.64
N THR A 103 21.94 2.33 -14.73
CA THR A 103 22.49 0.98 -14.57
C THR A 103 22.11 0.40 -13.21
N ASN A 104 21.35 -0.69 -13.21
CA ASN A 104 20.81 -1.40 -12.04
C ASN A 104 19.87 -0.58 -11.12
N LEU A 105 19.52 0.68 -11.44
CA LEU A 105 18.63 1.47 -10.58
C LEU A 105 17.28 0.79 -10.40
N VAL A 106 16.71 0.22 -11.48
CA VAL A 106 15.44 -0.49 -11.43
C VAL A 106 15.51 -1.69 -10.46
N GLU A 107 16.61 -2.45 -10.49
CA GLU A 107 16.84 -3.59 -9.59
C GLU A 107 16.99 -3.14 -8.13
N ASP A 108 17.67 -2.03 -7.90
CA ASP A 108 17.82 -1.42 -6.59
C ASP A 108 16.46 -0.94 -6.03
N LEU A 109 15.62 -0.32 -6.86
CA LEU A 109 14.27 0.09 -6.47
C LEU A 109 13.36 -1.12 -6.18
N TRP A 110 13.44 -2.19 -6.95
CA TRP A 110 12.74 -3.44 -6.63
C TRP A 110 13.24 -4.01 -5.31
N THR A 111 14.55 -4.02 -5.08
CA THR A 111 15.15 -4.46 -3.81
C THR A 111 14.62 -3.64 -2.64
N ALA A 112 14.50 -2.32 -2.79
CA ALA A 112 13.91 -1.44 -1.78
C ALA A 112 12.44 -1.76 -1.53
N LEU A 113 11.66 -2.03 -2.59
CA LEU A 113 10.26 -2.41 -2.46
C LEU A 113 10.13 -3.70 -1.66
N TRP A 114 10.93 -4.73 -1.98
CA TRP A 114 10.96 -5.98 -1.21
C TRP A 114 11.32 -5.74 0.25
N MET A 115 12.31 -4.87 0.53
CA MET A 115 12.65 -4.50 1.90
C MET A 115 11.47 -3.91 2.67
N PHE A 116 10.66 -3.04 2.06
CA PHE A 116 9.44 -2.50 2.69
C PHE A 116 8.35 -3.57 2.89
N LEU A 117 8.07 -4.38 1.86
CA LEU A 117 7.00 -5.39 1.90
C LEU A 117 7.30 -6.57 2.84
N GLU A 118 8.59 -6.79 3.13
CA GLU A 118 9.08 -7.83 4.03
C GLU A 118 9.46 -7.27 5.41
N SER A 119 9.25 -5.98 5.66
CA SER A 119 9.70 -5.32 6.89
C SER A 119 8.83 -5.69 8.09
N ASP A 120 9.50 -6.11 9.15
CA ASP A 120 8.98 -6.21 10.52
C ASP A 120 9.68 -5.22 11.45
N GLY A 121 10.46 -4.29 10.88
CA GLY A 121 11.08 -3.15 11.54
C GLY A 121 12.58 -3.03 11.25
N LEU A 122 13.31 -4.12 11.01
CA LEU A 122 14.75 -4.05 10.73
C LEU A 122 15.02 -3.51 9.32
N ASN A 123 14.29 -3.97 8.30
CA ASN A 123 14.49 -3.56 6.92
C ASN A 123 14.27 -2.05 6.74
N GLU A 124 13.19 -1.51 7.31
CA GLU A 124 12.92 -0.07 7.31
C GLU A 124 13.99 0.73 8.03
N ARG A 125 14.46 0.27 9.19
CA ARG A 125 15.55 0.94 9.92
C ARG A 125 16.84 0.96 9.12
N GLN A 126 17.15 -0.09 8.34
CA GLN A 126 18.30 -0.07 7.42
C GLN A 126 18.16 1.02 6.36
N LEU A 127 16.97 1.15 5.74
CA LEU A 127 16.68 2.18 4.74
C LEU A 127 16.72 3.59 5.35
N GLN A 128 16.13 3.77 6.53
CA GLN A 128 16.12 5.04 7.25
C GLN A 128 17.55 5.50 7.59
N ARG A 129 18.41 4.60 8.08
CA ARG A 129 19.83 4.92 8.37
C ARG A 129 20.66 5.22 7.13
N ALA A 130 20.24 4.77 5.96
CA ALA A 130 20.87 5.12 4.69
C ALA A 130 20.33 6.44 4.10
N ASP A 131 19.38 7.10 4.75
CA ASP A 131 18.67 8.29 4.26
C ASP A 131 17.92 8.04 2.93
N PHE A 132 17.21 6.91 2.87
CA PHE A 132 16.46 6.50 1.67
C PHE A 132 15.38 7.52 1.26
N ALA A 133 14.84 8.30 2.19
CA ALA A 133 13.85 9.35 1.91
C ALA A 133 14.43 10.44 1.00
N SER A 134 15.59 10.99 1.36
CA SER A 134 16.28 11.98 0.53
C SER A 134 16.63 11.41 -0.84
N PHE A 135 17.14 10.17 -0.88
CA PHE A 135 17.44 9.48 -2.14
C PHE A 135 16.21 9.36 -3.04
N MET A 136 15.05 8.93 -2.52
CA MET A 136 13.83 8.80 -3.31
C MET A 136 13.28 10.14 -3.80
N LEU A 137 13.37 11.20 -2.99
CA LEU A 137 13.02 12.54 -3.42
C LEU A 137 13.90 13.01 -4.59
N THR A 138 15.21 12.73 -4.55
CA THR A 138 16.12 13.02 -5.66
C THR A 138 15.81 12.19 -6.90
N VAL A 139 15.56 10.88 -6.76
CA VAL A 139 15.15 10.00 -7.87
C VAL A 139 13.86 10.52 -8.51
N ALA A 140 12.87 10.91 -7.72
CA ALA A 140 11.61 11.45 -8.21
C ALA A 140 11.81 12.76 -8.98
N LYS A 141 12.60 13.70 -8.45
CA LYS A 141 12.91 14.96 -9.13
C LYS A 141 13.59 14.73 -10.49
N PHE A 142 14.54 13.79 -10.56
CA PHE A 142 15.29 13.52 -11.79
C PHE A 142 14.47 12.75 -12.84
N HIS A 143 13.72 11.74 -12.42
CA HIS A 143 13.05 10.83 -13.36
C HIS A 143 11.58 11.16 -13.63
N LEU A 144 10.82 11.66 -12.64
CA LEU A 144 9.42 12.06 -12.88
C LEU A 144 9.32 13.50 -13.41
N GLY A 145 10.34 14.31 -13.16
CA GLY A 145 10.38 15.73 -13.57
C GLY A 145 10.89 15.97 -14.98
N SER A 146 11.44 14.96 -15.66
CA SER A 146 12.02 15.12 -17.00
C SER A 146 10.94 15.03 -18.09
N PRO A 147 10.67 16.11 -18.84
CA PRO A 147 9.69 16.11 -19.93
C PRO A 147 10.11 15.22 -21.11
N ASP A 148 11.41 14.90 -21.25
CA ASP A 148 11.94 14.10 -22.36
C ASP A 148 11.66 12.59 -22.22
N SER A 149 11.07 12.15 -21.10
CA SER A 149 10.69 10.75 -20.87
C SER A 149 9.36 10.34 -21.53
N SER A 150 8.64 11.29 -22.17
CA SER A 150 7.33 11.05 -22.75
C SER A 150 7.32 10.36 -24.12
N GLU A 151 8.47 10.20 -24.79
CA GLU A 151 8.52 9.56 -26.12
C GLU A 151 8.71 8.04 -26.08
N GLU A 152 9.19 7.46 -24.97
CA GLU A 152 9.25 6.00 -24.84
C GLU A 152 8.01 5.46 -24.09
N THR A 153 6.89 5.41 -24.79
CA THR A 153 5.66 4.70 -24.37
C THR A 153 5.82 3.18 -24.39
N GLY A 154 6.94 2.67 -23.86
CA GLY A 154 7.14 1.27 -23.56
C GLY A 154 6.50 0.91 -22.21
N VAL A 155 5.98 -0.32 -22.11
CA VAL A 155 5.46 -0.92 -20.86
C VAL A 155 6.46 -0.82 -19.70
N GLY A 156 7.77 -0.73 -20.00
CA GLY A 156 8.85 -0.55 -19.02
C GLY A 156 8.88 0.81 -18.31
N SER A 157 8.58 1.91 -19.01
CA SER A 157 8.62 3.27 -18.44
C SER A 157 7.52 3.47 -17.39
N PHE A 158 6.31 2.97 -17.67
CA PHE A 158 5.18 3.04 -16.74
C PHE A 158 5.43 2.23 -15.46
N SER A 159 6.01 1.03 -15.57
CA SER A 159 6.37 0.20 -14.42
C SER A 159 7.41 0.90 -13.52
N PHE A 160 8.39 1.57 -14.13
CA PHE A 160 9.39 2.34 -13.40
C PHE A 160 8.80 3.54 -12.64
N HIS A 161 7.99 4.39 -13.30
CA HIS A 161 7.34 5.52 -12.62
C HIS A 161 6.42 5.05 -11.51
N SER A 162 5.69 3.95 -11.73
CA SER A 162 4.83 3.36 -10.73
C SER A 162 5.62 2.91 -9.49
N LEU A 163 6.79 2.31 -9.71
CA LEU A 163 7.72 1.92 -8.67
C LEU A 163 8.24 3.11 -7.86
N VAL A 164 8.62 4.19 -8.53
CA VAL A 164 9.05 5.42 -7.85
C VAL A 164 7.94 5.98 -6.96
N VAL A 165 6.70 6.09 -7.47
CA VAL A 165 5.57 6.65 -6.71
C VAL A 165 5.19 5.79 -5.52
N TRP A 166 5.20 4.46 -5.66
CA TRP A 166 4.95 3.55 -4.52
C TRP A 166 6.06 3.63 -3.47
N LEU A 167 7.33 3.67 -3.88
CA LEU A 167 8.44 3.81 -2.94
C LEU A 167 8.40 5.16 -2.20
N LEU A 168 8.02 6.25 -2.87
CA LEU A 168 7.75 7.52 -2.18
C LEU A 168 6.67 7.33 -1.11
N ALA A 169 5.56 6.65 -1.41
CA ALA A 169 4.50 6.44 -0.43
C ALA A 169 4.95 5.59 0.76
N PHE A 170 5.79 4.57 0.54
CA PHE A 170 6.37 3.76 1.62
C PHE A 170 7.45 4.45 2.43
N THR A 171 8.06 5.52 1.90
CA THR A 171 9.21 6.19 2.52
C THR A 171 8.84 7.52 3.20
N LEU A 172 7.90 8.28 2.64
CA LEU A 172 7.55 9.62 3.11
C LEU A 172 6.55 9.57 4.28
N SER A 173 7.08 9.50 5.49
CA SER A 173 6.27 9.62 6.71
C SER A 173 5.72 11.04 6.86
N ARG A 174 4.72 11.20 7.70
CA ARG A 174 4.13 12.51 8.01
C ARG A 174 5.16 13.48 8.54
N GLN A 175 6.07 12.99 9.39
CA GLN A 175 7.17 13.78 9.93
C GLN A 175 8.09 14.27 8.81
N VAL A 176 8.44 13.40 7.85
CA VAL A 176 9.27 13.79 6.70
C VAL A 176 8.58 14.86 5.87
N ILE A 177 7.29 14.70 5.56
CA ILE A 177 6.51 15.67 4.77
C ILE A 177 6.42 17.03 5.48
N LEU A 178 6.27 17.04 6.80
CA LEU A 178 6.23 18.28 7.59
C LEU A 178 7.59 19.00 7.64
N MET A 179 8.69 18.25 7.57
CA MET A 179 10.05 18.81 7.52
C MET A 179 10.43 19.38 6.15
N LEU A 180 9.75 18.99 5.07
CA LEU A 180 9.98 19.58 3.74
C LEU A 180 9.61 21.06 3.74
N SER A 181 10.35 21.86 2.97
CA SER A 181 10.00 23.26 2.71
C SER A 181 8.67 23.35 1.94
N ALA A 182 7.98 24.49 2.01
CA ALA A 182 6.75 24.69 1.22
C ALA A 182 7.00 24.48 -0.29
N GLN A 183 8.13 25.00 -0.79
CA GLN A 183 8.56 24.83 -2.17
C GLN A 183 8.80 23.36 -2.54
N ASP A 184 9.45 22.58 -1.67
CA ASP A 184 9.69 21.15 -1.93
C ASP A 184 8.39 20.35 -1.90
N ARG A 185 7.44 20.71 -1.03
CA ARG A 185 6.10 20.09 -1.01
C ARG A 185 5.33 20.37 -2.30
N ASP A 186 5.37 21.61 -2.79
CA ASP A 186 4.72 21.99 -4.04
C ASP A 186 5.37 21.30 -5.24
N GLN A 187 6.70 21.21 -5.25
CA GLN A 187 7.43 20.47 -6.28
C GLN A 187 7.06 18.98 -6.26
N LEU A 188 7.07 18.34 -5.08
CA LEU A 188 6.68 16.94 -4.92
C LEU A 188 5.25 16.71 -5.38
N TYR A 189 4.31 17.60 -5.00
CA TYR A 189 2.92 17.53 -5.43
C TYR A 189 2.82 17.61 -6.96
N GLY A 190 3.55 18.53 -7.60
CA GLY A 190 3.61 18.64 -9.06
C GLY A 190 4.11 17.37 -9.75
N LEU A 191 5.12 16.70 -9.18
CA LEU A 191 5.67 15.45 -9.72
C LEU A 191 4.68 14.28 -9.65
N ILE A 192 3.90 14.18 -8.56
CA ILE A 192 2.95 13.08 -8.37
C ILE A 192 1.57 13.35 -8.98
N PHE A 193 1.24 14.61 -9.26
CA PHE A 193 -0.08 15.04 -9.74
C PHE A 193 -0.60 14.26 -10.95
N PRO A 194 0.19 13.99 -12.01
CA PRO A 194 -0.27 13.22 -13.17
C PRO A 194 -0.78 11.82 -12.82
N TYR A 195 -0.22 11.22 -11.76
CA TYR A 195 -0.59 9.88 -11.30
C TYR A 195 -1.86 9.89 -10.44
N ILE A 196 -2.23 11.04 -9.85
CA ILE A 196 -3.43 11.20 -9.02
C ILE A 196 -4.69 10.98 -9.85
N LEU A 197 -4.75 11.42 -11.10
CA LEU A 197 -5.96 11.37 -11.95
C LEU A 197 -6.00 10.20 -12.93
N TRP A 198 -4.92 9.43 -13.01
CA TRP A 198 -4.81 8.34 -13.97
C TRP A 198 -5.82 7.20 -13.66
N SER A 199 -6.79 7.01 -14.55
CA SER A 199 -7.86 6.02 -14.38
C SER A 199 -7.50 4.70 -15.06
N ASN A 200 -7.79 3.57 -14.41
CA ASN A 200 -7.59 2.19 -14.90
C ASN A 200 -8.47 1.82 -16.13
N LYS A 201 -9.04 2.78 -16.85
CA LYS A 201 -9.89 2.49 -18.02
C LYS A 201 -9.15 1.76 -19.16
N ALA A 202 -7.82 1.64 -19.10
CA ALA A 202 -7.00 1.10 -20.19
C ALA A 202 -6.27 -0.24 -19.92
N VAL A 203 -6.30 -0.84 -18.73
CA VAL A 203 -5.58 -2.11 -18.51
C VAL A 203 -6.45 -3.11 -17.77
N SER A 204 -7.24 -3.85 -18.54
CA SER A 204 -7.83 -5.10 -18.09
C SER A 204 -6.68 -6.11 -17.86
N PRO A 205 -6.68 -6.90 -16.77
CA PRO A 205 -5.67 -7.95 -16.53
C PRO A 205 -5.65 -9.04 -17.62
N LEU A 206 -6.67 -9.05 -18.49
CA LEU A 206 -6.76 -9.89 -19.68
C LEU A 206 -5.86 -9.44 -20.84
N ALA A 207 -5.15 -8.32 -20.70
CA ALA A 207 -4.02 -7.97 -21.56
C ALA A 207 -2.72 -8.68 -21.10
N THR A 208 -2.81 -9.94 -20.70
CA THR A 208 -1.68 -10.85 -20.92
C THR A 208 -1.30 -10.75 -22.38
N CYS A 209 -0.03 -10.44 -22.64
CA CYS A 209 0.62 -10.47 -23.94
C CYS A 209 0.09 -11.67 -24.75
N ARG A 210 -0.78 -11.40 -25.73
CA ARG A 210 -1.38 -12.42 -26.61
C ARG A 210 -0.31 -13.15 -27.43
N GLU A 211 0.91 -12.65 -27.45
CA GLU A 211 2.05 -13.25 -28.16
C GLU A 211 2.71 -14.38 -27.36
N CYS A 212 2.57 -14.45 -26.03
CA CYS A 212 3.08 -15.60 -25.26
C CYS A 212 2.10 -16.78 -25.18
N SER A 213 0.80 -16.57 -25.42
CA SER A 213 -0.22 -17.61 -25.22
C SER A 213 -0.43 -18.54 -26.42
N ARG A 214 0.24 -18.28 -27.56
CA ARG A 214 0.03 -19.06 -28.81
C ARG A 214 1.16 -20.00 -29.22
N ALA A 215 2.30 -19.99 -28.52
CA ALA A 215 3.36 -20.98 -28.77
C ALA A 215 3.14 -22.24 -27.91
N ARG A 216 2.22 -23.13 -28.33
CA ARG A 216 2.18 -24.52 -27.81
C ARG A 216 3.37 -25.37 -28.25
N TYR A 217 4.29 -24.83 -29.05
CA TYR A 217 5.58 -25.43 -29.35
C TYR A 217 6.63 -24.32 -29.54
N GLY A 218 7.72 -24.37 -28.76
CA GLY A 218 9.04 -23.82 -29.11
C GLY A 218 9.21 -22.31 -29.23
N CYS A 219 9.08 -21.54 -28.15
CA CYS A 219 9.71 -20.22 -28.06
C CYS A 219 10.87 -20.27 -27.06
N VAL A 220 12.11 -20.28 -27.59
CA VAL A 220 13.35 -20.18 -26.82
C VAL A 220 13.57 -18.69 -26.54
N CYS A 221 13.36 -18.26 -25.29
CA CYS A 221 14.00 -17.04 -24.82
C CYS A 221 15.51 -17.30 -24.72
N PRO A 222 16.38 -16.34 -25.04
CA PRO A 222 17.81 -16.53 -24.87
C PRO A 222 18.11 -16.68 -23.37
N GLU A 223 18.37 -17.90 -22.93
CA GLU A 223 19.05 -18.13 -21.65
C GLU A 223 20.38 -17.36 -21.66
N PRO A 224 20.83 -16.83 -20.50
CA PRO A 224 22.23 -16.46 -20.38
C PRO A 224 23.07 -17.73 -20.52
N VAL A 225 23.68 -17.91 -21.69
CA VAL A 225 24.59 -19.00 -21.97
C VAL A 225 25.80 -18.86 -21.04
N ILE A 226 25.86 -19.67 -20.00
CA ILE A 226 27.09 -19.95 -19.26
C ILE A 226 27.49 -21.38 -19.61
N GLN A 227 28.32 -21.52 -20.64
CA GLN A 227 29.00 -22.78 -20.94
C GLN A 227 30.03 -23.09 -19.85
N GLY A 228 29.96 -24.28 -19.25
CA GLY A 228 31.12 -24.91 -18.64
C GLY A 228 30.90 -25.64 -17.31
N LEU A 229 30.92 -26.97 -17.42
CA LEU A 229 31.36 -28.00 -16.45
C LEU A 229 30.35 -28.47 -15.37
N GLU A 230 30.06 -29.77 -15.50
CA GLU A 230 29.15 -30.61 -14.73
C GLU A 230 29.72 -30.92 -13.35
N ASP A 231 28.89 -30.75 -12.32
CA ASP A 231 29.08 -31.35 -10.99
C ASP A 231 27.68 -31.52 -10.33
N GLU A 232 27.25 -32.77 -10.16
CA GLU A 232 25.85 -33.14 -9.84
C GLU A 232 25.36 -32.65 -8.47
N SER A 233 26.26 -32.30 -7.54
CA SER A 233 25.90 -31.76 -6.22
C SER A 233 25.63 -30.24 -6.20
N ALA A 234 26.16 -29.49 -7.19
CA ALA A 234 25.94 -28.05 -7.37
C ALA A 234 24.65 -27.73 -8.15
N SER A 235 24.01 -28.75 -8.74
CA SER A 235 22.80 -28.62 -9.56
C SER A 235 21.60 -28.16 -8.73
N ARG A 236 21.33 -28.76 -7.56
CA ARG A 236 20.14 -28.44 -6.73
C ARG A 236 20.13 -27.02 -6.15
N THR A 237 21.28 -26.50 -5.72
CA THR A 237 21.43 -25.13 -5.18
C THR A 237 21.31 -24.07 -6.27
N LYS A 238 21.91 -24.30 -7.46
CA LYS A 238 21.71 -23.45 -8.63
C LYS A 238 20.23 -23.44 -9.07
N THR A 239 19.56 -24.59 -9.10
CA THR A 239 18.12 -24.65 -9.44
C THR A 239 17.27 -23.84 -8.47
N SER A 240 17.61 -23.83 -7.18
CA SER A 240 16.80 -23.16 -6.15
C SER A 240 16.98 -21.64 -6.14
N LEU A 241 18.22 -21.14 -6.31
CA LEU A 241 18.48 -19.72 -6.50
C LEU A 241 17.88 -19.20 -7.81
N LEU A 242 18.02 -19.94 -8.92
CA LEU A 242 17.37 -19.62 -10.18
C LEU A 242 15.85 -19.61 -10.03
N ARG A 243 15.27 -20.53 -9.23
CA ARG A 243 13.83 -20.54 -8.95
C ARG A 243 13.39 -19.36 -8.08
N CYS A 244 14.19 -18.92 -7.12
CA CYS A 244 13.90 -17.72 -6.31
C CYS A 244 14.02 -16.43 -7.13
N LEU A 245 15.07 -16.31 -7.96
CA LEU A 245 15.25 -15.17 -8.88
C LEU A 245 14.19 -15.17 -9.98
N SER A 246 13.84 -16.33 -10.50
CA SER A 246 12.74 -16.51 -11.46
C SER A 246 11.41 -16.14 -10.81
N TYR A 247 11.17 -16.54 -9.57
CA TYR A 247 9.98 -16.17 -8.81
C TYR A 247 9.90 -14.65 -8.62
N ARG A 248 10.94 -13.98 -8.11
CA ARG A 248 10.95 -12.51 -7.95
C ARG A 248 10.95 -11.76 -9.29
N GLY A 249 11.55 -12.32 -10.34
CA GLY A 249 11.50 -11.79 -11.70
C GLY A 249 10.11 -11.87 -12.31
N GLN A 250 9.37 -12.94 -12.04
CA GLN A 250 7.98 -13.13 -12.49
C GLN A 250 6.96 -12.30 -11.68
N LEU A 251 7.28 -11.90 -10.44
CA LEU A 251 6.44 -11.07 -9.58
C LEU A 251 6.56 -9.55 -9.83
N ARG A 252 7.24 -9.14 -10.91
CA ARG A 252 7.40 -7.72 -11.26
C ARG A 252 6.15 -7.12 -11.90
N ASN A 253 5.06 -7.09 -11.15
CA ASN A 253 3.88 -6.33 -11.54
C ASN A 253 3.50 -5.38 -10.42
N ILE A 254 3.77 -4.11 -10.64
CA ILE A 254 3.47 -3.07 -9.68
C ILE A 254 2.06 -2.54 -9.91
N PRO A 255 1.21 -2.43 -8.88
CA PRO A 255 -0.10 -1.84 -9.00
C PRO A 255 -0.02 -0.39 -9.47
N HIS A 256 -1.13 0.05 -10.06
CA HIS A 256 -1.30 1.40 -10.55
C HIS A 256 -0.93 2.46 -9.47
N PRO A 257 -0.14 3.51 -9.80
CA PRO A 257 0.45 4.43 -8.82
C PRO A 257 -0.53 5.42 -8.19
N SER A 258 -1.75 5.54 -8.74
CA SER A 258 -2.73 6.51 -8.27
C SER A 258 -2.97 6.48 -6.77
N LEU A 259 -3.08 5.30 -6.15
CA LEU A 259 -3.40 5.25 -4.73
C LEU A 259 -2.25 5.79 -3.87
N ALA A 260 -1.01 5.43 -4.22
CA ALA A 260 0.19 5.97 -3.60
C ALA A 260 0.27 7.49 -3.79
N ALA A 261 0.00 7.98 -5.00
CA ALA A 261 -0.06 9.42 -5.28
C ALA A 261 -1.15 10.14 -4.46
N ILE A 262 -2.36 9.58 -4.37
CA ILE A 262 -3.47 10.12 -3.55
C ILE A 262 -3.07 10.17 -2.08
N ASN A 263 -2.43 9.12 -1.55
CA ASN A 263 -2.01 9.06 -0.15
C ASN A 263 -1.03 10.19 0.20
N ILE A 264 0.00 10.38 -0.63
CA ILE A 264 0.98 11.47 -0.46
C ILE A 264 0.30 12.83 -0.65
N ALA A 265 -0.55 12.99 -1.66
CA ALA A 265 -1.23 14.26 -1.94
C ALA A 265 -2.15 14.69 -0.79
N CYS A 266 -2.91 13.76 -0.21
CA CYS A 266 -3.72 14.01 0.99
C CYS A 266 -2.86 14.52 2.15
N ALA A 267 -1.69 13.89 2.37
CA ALA A 267 -0.75 14.30 3.42
C ALA A 267 -0.18 15.71 3.20
N ILE A 268 0.18 16.05 1.96
CA ILE A 268 0.68 17.38 1.59
C ILE A 268 -0.41 18.44 1.84
N MET A 269 -1.64 18.18 1.40
CA MET A 269 -2.76 19.12 1.60
C MET A 269 -3.11 19.31 3.08
N GLU A 270 -2.86 18.32 3.93
CA GLU A 270 -3.06 18.39 5.38
C GLU A 270 -2.01 19.25 6.11
N THR A 271 -0.92 19.65 5.44
CA THR A 271 0.08 20.57 6.05
C THR A 271 -0.46 21.99 6.21
N THR A 272 -1.47 22.37 5.43
CA THR A 272 -2.16 23.65 5.56
C THR A 272 -3.22 23.54 6.67
N LEU A 273 -2.96 24.17 7.81
CA LEU A 273 -3.88 24.15 8.94
C LEU A 273 -5.17 24.91 8.62
N MET A 274 -6.29 24.24 8.88
CA MET A 274 -7.60 24.85 8.82
C MET A 274 -7.77 25.84 9.97
N ARG A 275 -8.15 27.08 9.64
CA ARG A 275 -8.52 28.08 10.65
C ARG A 275 -9.99 27.91 11.03
N VAL A 276 -10.25 27.76 12.33
CA VAL A 276 -11.60 27.70 12.88
C VAL A 276 -12.21 29.10 12.83
N PRO A 277 -13.34 29.32 12.14
CA PRO A 277 -13.90 30.67 12.04
C PRO A 277 -14.47 31.11 13.40
N PRO A 278 -14.11 32.30 13.89
CA PRO A 278 -14.41 32.73 15.27
C PRO A 278 -15.88 33.09 15.50
N HIS A 279 -16.65 33.30 14.42
CA HIS A 279 -18.07 33.68 14.50
C HIS A 279 -19.01 32.49 14.76
N PHE A 280 -18.52 31.25 14.67
CA PHE A 280 -19.33 30.08 14.99
C PHE A 280 -19.47 29.91 16.51
N PRO A 281 -20.59 29.33 16.99
CA PRO A 281 -20.74 28.94 18.40
C PRO A 281 -19.61 28.00 18.83
N GLU A 282 -19.17 28.09 20.08
CA GLU A 282 -18.03 27.28 20.54
C GLU A 282 -18.31 25.78 20.50
N ASN A 283 -19.52 25.38 20.91
CA ASN A 283 -19.97 23.99 21.01
C ASN A 283 -21.45 23.85 20.63
N ARG A 284 -21.90 22.60 20.53
CA ARG A 284 -23.27 22.26 20.13
C ARG A 284 -24.34 22.74 21.12
N ALA A 285 -24.03 22.73 22.43
CA ALA A 285 -24.97 23.17 23.45
C ALA A 285 -25.31 24.67 23.32
N ILE A 286 -24.31 25.51 23.07
CA ILE A 286 -24.48 26.95 22.84
C ILE A 286 -25.27 27.20 21.56
N ALA A 287 -24.96 26.47 20.48
CA ALA A 287 -25.70 26.57 19.22
C ALA A 287 -27.19 26.25 19.42
N ASN A 288 -27.50 25.16 20.13
CA ASN A 288 -28.88 24.75 20.42
C ASN A 288 -29.60 25.79 21.30
N ALA A 289 -28.95 26.32 22.34
CA ALA A 289 -29.52 27.36 23.19
C ALA A 289 -29.84 28.65 22.41
N ALA A 290 -29.01 28.99 21.42
CA ALA A 290 -29.20 30.13 20.54
C ALA A 290 -30.09 29.82 19.31
N GLN A 291 -30.63 28.60 19.18
CA GLN A 291 -31.39 28.13 18.02
C GLN A 291 -30.64 28.30 16.68
N LEU A 292 -29.31 28.18 16.71
CA LEU A 292 -28.44 28.25 15.54
C LEU A 292 -28.20 26.84 14.98
N HIS A 293 -28.45 26.68 13.68
CA HIS A 293 -28.16 25.45 12.94
C HIS A 293 -26.83 25.56 12.19
N GLY A 294 -26.19 24.41 11.92
CA GLY A 294 -24.92 24.35 11.18
C GLY A 294 -23.71 23.99 12.05
N PRO A 295 -22.49 24.22 11.55
CA PRO A 295 -21.27 23.78 12.23
C PRO A 295 -20.92 24.70 13.40
N THR A 296 -20.23 24.13 14.39
CA THR A 296 -19.67 24.82 15.56
C THR A 296 -18.15 24.84 15.48
N GLN A 297 -17.50 25.64 16.33
CA GLN A 297 -16.03 25.64 16.40
C GLN A 297 -15.49 24.26 16.79
N GLU A 298 -16.17 23.53 17.68
CA GLU A 298 -15.87 22.15 18.03
C GLU A 298 -15.88 21.23 16.79
N ASP A 299 -16.87 21.35 15.91
CA ASP A 299 -16.94 20.55 14.67
C ASP A 299 -15.76 20.85 13.72
N TYR A 300 -15.38 22.12 13.60
CA TYR A 300 -14.21 22.52 12.82
C TYR A 300 -12.91 22.01 13.44
N ARG A 301 -12.79 22.00 14.77
CA ARG A 301 -11.61 21.42 15.46
C ARG A 301 -11.51 19.91 15.21
N ALA A 302 -12.63 19.19 15.33
CA ALA A 302 -12.69 17.75 15.04
C ALA A 302 -12.36 17.45 13.57
N TRP A 303 -12.84 18.28 12.64
CA TRP A 303 -12.46 18.17 11.24
C TRP A 303 -10.96 18.46 11.04
N ALA A 304 -10.44 19.50 11.68
CA ALA A 304 -9.04 19.90 11.60
C ALA A 304 -8.08 18.92 12.28
N SER A 305 -8.54 18.01 13.14
CA SER A 305 -7.71 16.97 13.77
C SER A 305 -7.54 15.72 12.90
N TYR A 306 -8.41 15.50 11.90
CA TYR A 306 -8.32 14.32 11.03
C TYR A 306 -7.02 14.31 10.22
N ARG A 307 -6.36 13.15 10.15
CA ARG A 307 -5.12 12.94 9.39
C ARG A 307 -5.22 11.65 8.59
N THR A 308 -4.83 11.70 7.32
CA THR A 308 -4.78 10.52 6.46
C THR A 308 -3.71 9.53 6.95
N SER A 309 -4.05 8.26 7.17
CA SER A 309 -3.03 7.24 7.47
C SER A 309 -2.09 7.06 6.27
N LEU A 310 -0.77 7.19 6.49
CA LEU A 310 0.24 7.04 5.45
C LEU A 310 0.84 5.66 5.45
N PHE A 311 1.29 5.17 4.29
CA PHE A 311 2.02 3.91 4.23
C PHE A 311 3.30 3.96 5.03
N ALA A 312 4.05 5.05 4.97
CA ALA A 312 5.31 5.22 5.68
C ALA A 312 5.19 5.43 7.20
N ASP A 313 4.01 5.78 7.71
CA ASP A 313 3.82 5.93 9.15
C ASP A 313 3.74 4.53 9.76
N SER A 314 4.67 4.20 10.66
CA SER A 314 4.61 2.93 11.39
C SER A 314 3.31 2.87 12.19
N VAL A 315 2.66 1.71 12.20
CA VAL A 315 1.64 1.43 13.22
C VAL A 315 2.36 1.49 14.57
N PRO A 316 1.88 2.28 15.54
CA PRO A 316 2.54 2.39 16.83
C PRO A 316 2.55 1.03 17.51
N ASN A 317 3.73 0.41 17.55
CA ASN A 317 4.07 -0.54 18.59
C ASN A 317 4.77 0.29 19.68
N GLU A 318 4.03 0.73 20.70
CA GLU A 318 4.61 1.27 21.95
C GLU A 318 5.06 0.11 22.86
N PRO A 319 6.03 0.29 23.78
CA PRO A 319 6.87 1.46 24.03
C PRO A 319 8.36 1.21 23.77
N SER A 320 9.11 2.32 23.79
CA SER A 320 10.57 2.42 23.86
C SER A 320 11.25 1.33 24.68
N VAL A 321 12.31 0.77 24.07
CA VAL A 321 13.40 0.04 24.73
C VAL A 321 14.04 0.98 25.75
N ASP A 322 13.54 0.97 26.99
CA ASP A 322 14.25 1.31 28.24
C ASP A 322 13.26 1.27 29.43
N GLY A 323 12.77 0.08 29.79
CA GLY A 323 11.95 -0.14 30.98
C GLY A 323 11.96 -1.62 31.38
N PRO A 324 11.98 -1.96 32.70
CA PRO A 324 12.15 -3.34 33.13
C PRO A 324 10.90 -4.16 32.86
N LEU A 325 11.12 -5.39 32.39
CA LEU A 325 10.15 -6.46 32.14
C LEU A 325 8.98 -6.44 33.15
N GLN A 326 7.83 -5.94 32.72
CA GLN A 326 6.54 -6.32 33.29
C GLN A 326 5.86 -7.27 32.30
N SER A 327 5.65 -8.49 32.77
CA SER A 327 4.95 -9.56 32.11
C SER A 327 3.45 -9.27 32.13
N ASP A 328 2.94 -8.54 31.13
CA ASP A 328 1.51 -8.48 30.87
C ASP A 328 1.16 -9.30 29.63
N ASN A 329 0.41 -10.37 29.87
CA ASN A 329 -0.15 -11.30 28.89
C ASN A 329 -1.31 -10.64 28.11
N SER A 330 -1.06 -9.53 27.41
CA SER A 330 -2.00 -9.02 26.40
C SER A 330 -1.66 -9.65 25.05
N LEU A 331 -2.37 -10.73 24.71
CA LEU A 331 -2.26 -11.45 23.42
C LEU A 331 -2.63 -10.57 22.18
N GLU A 332 -2.96 -9.29 22.37
CA GLU A 332 -3.42 -8.36 21.34
C GLU A 332 -2.33 -7.41 20.81
N SER A 333 -1.09 -7.44 21.34
CA SER A 333 0.03 -6.57 20.91
C SER A 333 1.18 -7.34 20.25
N SER A 334 0.91 -8.10 19.17
CA SER A 334 2.00 -8.84 18.49
C SER A 334 1.83 -8.98 16.97
N TRP A 335 1.07 -8.09 16.32
CA TRP A 335 1.01 -8.12 14.85
C TRP A 335 2.11 -7.23 14.29
N THR A 336 3.05 -7.84 13.55
CA THR A 336 4.10 -7.08 12.88
C THR A 336 3.56 -6.35 11.66
N ARG A 337 4.26 -5.31 11.19
CA ARG A 337 3.83 -4.50 10.03
C ARG A 337 3.55 -5.37 8.80
N SER A 338 4.42 -6.33 8.50
CA SER A 338 4.21 -7.22 7.36
C SER A 338 2.97 -8.12 7.51
N MET A 339 2.54 -8.46 8.74
CA MET A 339 1.30 -9.20 9.02
C MET A 339 0.07 -8.30 8.87
N LEU A 340 0.12 -7.07 9.38
CA LEU A 340 -0.96 -6.09 9.28
C LEU A 340 -1.29 -5.71 7.84
N HIS A 341 -0.30 -5.81 6.94
CA HIS A 341 -0.43 -5.46 5.53
C HIS A 341 -0.34 -6.68 4.61
N GLU A 342 -0.48 -7.90 5.14
CA GLU A 342 -0.23 -9.12 4.38
C GLU A 342 -1.14 -9.23 3.16
N LEU A 343 -2.41 -8.80 3.26
CA LEU A 343 -3.34 -8.81 2.13
C LEU A 343 -2.94 -7.79 1.06
N GLU A 344 -2.63 -6.55 1.44
CA GLU A 344 -2.20 -5.52 0.48
C GLU A 344 -0.85 -5.85 -0.14
N PHE A 345 0.08 -6.38 0.65
CA PHE A 345 1.41 -6.76 0.20
C PHE A 345 1.35 -7.99 -0.69
N ARG A 346 0.50 -8.97 -0.39
CA ARG A 346 0.25 -10.10 -1.30
C ARG A 346 -0.38 -9.64 -2.61
N ASP A 347 -1.32 -8.70 -2.56
CA ASP A 347 -1.92 -8.09 -3.75
C ASP A 347 -0.90 -7.31 -4.60
N LEU A 348 0.03 -6.59 -3.96
CA LEU A 348 1.15 -5.90 -4.61
C LEU A 348 2.09 -6.87 -5.33
N LEU A 349 2.13 -8.13 -4.92
CA LEU A 349 3.07 -9.13 -5.42
C LEU A 349 2.43 -10.12 -6.39
N GLN A 350 1.12 -10.38 -6.30
CA GLN A 350 0.46 -11.37 -7.14
C GLN A 350 0.00 -10.82 -8.50
N SER A 351 0.69 -11.24 -9.56
CA SER A 351 0.09 -11.37 -10.90
C SER A 351 0.64 -12.54 -11.73
N ILE A 352 0.99 -13.66 -11.08
CA ILE A 352 1.34 -14.90 -11.77
C ILE A 352 0.18 -15.88 -11.59
N PRO A 353 -0.43 -16.41 -12.68
CA PRO A 353 -1.35 -17.52 -12.60
C PRO A 353 -0.53 -18.81 -12.39
N LEU A 354 0.00 -19.01 -11.19
CA LEU A 354 0.40 -20.34 -10.75
C LEU A 354 -0.90 -21.10 -10.50
N GLY A 355 -1.11 -22.16 -11.30
CA GLY A 355 -2.38 -22.84 -11.51
C GLY A 355 -3.28 -22.97 -10.28
N ASN A 356 -4.58 -22.73 -10.51
CA ASN A 356 -5.68 -22.85 -9.56
C ASN A 356 -5.45 -22.17 -8.19
N THR A 357 -5.46 -20.84 -8.10
CA THR A 357 -5.65 -20.18 -6.80
C THR A 357 -6.42 -18.85 -6.85
N ASN A 358 -7.60 -18.87 -6.23
CA ASN A 358 -8.36 -17.79 -5.59
C ASN A 358 -8.63 -16.49 -6.37
N THR A 359 -9.73 -16.50 -7.10
CA THR A 359 -10.54 -15.31 -7.45
C THR A 359 -11.41 -14.86 -6.26
N GLY A 360 -10.84 -14.87 -5.06
CA GLY A 360 -11.50 -14.43 -3.83
C GLY A 360 -11.47 -12.91 -3.69
N ILE A 361 -12.42 -12.37 -2.94
CA ILE A 361 -12.49 -10.95 -2.63
C ILE A 361 -11.22 -10.50 -1.89
N LYS A 362 -10.57 -9.44 -2.40
CA LYS A 362 -9.31 -8.86 -1.87
C LYS A 362 -9.47 -8.01 -0.60
N TYR A 363 -10.48 -8.27 0.22
CA TYR A 363 -10.74 -7.59 1.48
C TYR A 363 -11.35 -8.56 2.48
N ILE A 364 -11.24 -8.28 3.79
CA ILE A 364 -11.80 -9.11 4.86
C ILE A 364 -13.27 -8.71 5.09
N PRO A 365 -14.26 -9.57 4.82
CA PRO A 365 -15.66 -9.29 5.14
C PRO A 365 -15.83 -8.84 6.60
N GLY A 366 -16.49 -7.70 6.81
CA GLY A 366 -16.73 -7.14 8.15
C GLY A 366 -15.81 -5.97 8.49
N SER A 367 -14.74 -5.75 7.72
CA SER A 367 -13.79 -4.67 7.97
C SER A 367 -14.31 -3.29 7.54
N LEU A 368 -15.34 -3.23 6.69
CA LEU A 368 -15.93 -1.98 6.21
C LEU A 368 -17.07 -1.49 7.11
N THR A 369 -17.63 -2.35 7.94
CA THR A 369 -18.66 -1.99 8.93
C THR A 369 -18.06 -1.13 10.04
N GLY A 370 -18.67 0.03 10.30
CA GLY A 370 -18.19 0.97 11.32
C GLY A 370 -18.44 2.43 10.95
N VAL A 371 -18.00 3.35 11.82
CA VAL A 371 -18.07 4.78 11.58
C VAL A 371 -16.80 5.24 10.88
N TRP A 372 -16.97 5.74 9.67
CA TRP A 372 -15.91 6.31 8.85
C TRP A 372 -15.97 7.83 8.93
N GLU A 373 -14.85 8.47 9.25
CA GLU A 373 -14.70 9.93 9.28
C GLU A 373 -13.53 10.36 8.42
N GLY A 374 -13.63 11.51 7.77
CA GLY A 374 -12.51 12.05 7.02
C GLY A 374 -12.85 13.26 6.19
N THR A 375 -12.18 13.38 5.06
CA THR A 375 -12.26 14.58 4.21
C THR A 375 -12.24 14.24 2.74
N TYR A 376 -12.90 15.07 1.94
CA TYR A 376 -12.77 15.06 0.50
C TYR A 376 -12.46 16.47 -0.01
N ARG A 377 -11.60 16.54 -1.01
CA ARG A 377 -10.98 17.76 -1.48
C ARG A 377 -10.96 17.81 -2.99
N ARG A 378 -11.15 18.99 -3.56
CA ARG A 378 -10.79 19.26 -4.95
C ARG A 378 -9.26 19.32 -5.02
N LEU A 379 -8.70 18.85 -6.14
CA LEU A 379 -7.27 18.92 -6.36
C LEU A 379 -6.89 20.32 -6.84
N PRO A 380 -6.02 21.04 -6.12
CA PRO A 380 -5.44 22.27 -6.67
C PRO A 380 -4.57 21.91 -7.88
N LEU A 381 -4.64 22.73 -8.93
CA LEU A 381 -3.70 22.61 -10.05
C LEU A 381 -2.29 22.98 -9.55
N PRO A 382 -1.25 22.22 -9.92
CA PRO A 382 0.11 22.58 -9.58
C PRO A 382 0.48 23.94 -10.18
N SER A 383 1.29 24.74 -9.48
CA SER A 383 1.74 26.05 -9.95
C SER A 383 2.45 26.00 -11.31
N SER A 384 3.06 24.87 -11.67
CA SER A 384 3.67 24.63 -12.99
C SER A 384 2.66 24.60 -14.14
N VAL A 385 1.38 24.29 -13.86
CA VAL A 385 0.29 24.20 -14.85
C VAL A 385 -0.50 25.51 -14.95
N MET A 386 -0.43 26.38 -13.93
CA MET A 386 -1.21 27.63 -13.87
C MET A 386 -0.71 28.76 -14.77
N GLN A 387 0.40 28.59 -15.52
CA GLN A 387 0.91 29.64 -16.41
C GLN A 387 0.01 29.93 -17.63
N THR A 388 -1.03 29.14 -17.89
CA THR A 388 -1.84 29.23 -19.12
C THR A 388 -3.32 29.57 -18.94
N THR A 389 -3.84 29.71 -17.71
CA THR A 389 -5.29 29.98 -17.53
C THR A 389 -5.56 31.00 -16.43
N ASP A 390 -6.06 32.16 -16.86
CA ASP A 390 -6.48 33.33 -16.08
C ASP A 390 -7.87 33.10 -15.44
N VAL A 391 -8.08 31.92 -14.85
CA VAL A 391 -9.36 31.54 -14.23
C VAL A 391 -9.20 31.64 -12.72
N ASP A 392 -10.01 32.50 -12.10
CA ASP A 392 -10.20 32.60 -10.64
C ASP A 392 -10.71 31.26 -10.07
N ILE A 393 -9.81 30.30 -9.90
CA ILE A 393 -10.10 29.02 -9.26
C ILE A 393 -9.98 29.24 -7.76
N ASN A 394 -11.12 29.34 -7.08
CA ASN A 394 -11.18 29.35 -5.62
C ASN A 394 -10.43 28.11 -5.05
N PRO A 395 -9.28 28.30 -4.37
CA PRO A 395 -8.23 27.27 -4.30
C PRO A 395 -8.45 26.14 -3.29
N ALA A 396 -9.55 26.10 -2.51
CA ALA A 396 -9.69 25.07 -1.47
C ALA A 396 -11.14 24.65 -1.23
N PHE A 397 -11.71 23.90 -2.17
CA PHE A 397 -12.88 23.08 -1.84
C PHE A 397 -12.40 21.87 -1.02
N SER A 398 -12.46 21.99 0.31
CA SER A 398 -12.30 20.88 1.25
C SER A 398 -13.60 20.76 2.04
N LYS A 399 -14.11 19.55 2.21
CA LYS A 399 -15.29 19.29 3.05
C LYS A 399 -15.08 18.05 3.92
N PRO A 400 -15.67 18.02 5.13
CA PRO A 400 -15.70 16.81 5.94
C PRO A 400 -16.66 15.79 5.32
N ILE A 401 -16.41 14.52 5.57
CA ILE A 401 -17.29 13.41 5.21
C ILE A 401 -17.33 12.42 6.37
N GLN A 402 -18.52 11.93 6.68
CA GLN A 402 -18.73 10.86 7.64
C GLN A 402 -19.78 9.89 7.10
N CYS A 403 -19.64 8.61 7.40
CA CYS A 403 -20.74 7.66 7.26
C CYS A 403 -20.56 6.47 8.20
N SER A 404 -21.66 6.03 8.81
CA SER A 404 -21.75 4.74 9.49
C SER A 404 -22.09 3.69 8.44
N LEU A 405 -21.09 2.92 7.99
CA LEU A 405 -21.24 1.88 6.97
C LEU A 405 -21.63 0.55 7.60
N THR A 406 -22.42 -0.22 6.86
CA THR A 406 -22.83 -1.60 7.16
C THR A 406 -22.70 -2.44 5.91
N GLU A 407 -22.09 -3.63 6.06
CA GLU A 407 -21.92 -4.61 4.99
C GLU A 407 -23.12 -5.57 4.90
N TYR A 408 -23.52 -5.87 3.67
CA TYR A 408 -24.58 -6.81 3.33
C TYR A 408 -24.07 -7.82 2.30
N ILE A 409 -24.24 -9.11 2.58
CA ILE A 409 -23.78 -10.21 1.71
C ILE A 409 -24.99 -10.88 1.04
N ASN A 410 -24.86 -11.22 -0.25
CA ASN A 410 -25.92 -11.89 -1.01
C ASN A 410 -26.27 -13.27 -0.42
N ILE A 411 -27.57 -13.56 -0.30
CA ILE A 411 -28.11 -14.80 0.28
C ILE A 411 -28.27 -15.92 -0.76
N MET A 412 -28.17 -15.63 -2.07
CA MET A 412 -28.53 -16.58 -3.15
C MET A 412 -27.40 -17.58 -3.47
N ASN A 413 -27.77 -18.87 -3.54
CA ASN A 413 -26.94 -19.99 -3.98
C ASN A 413 -26.36 -19.78 -5.39
N GLU A 414 -25.07 -20.07 -5.52
CA GLU A 414 -24.11 -20.27 -6.65
C GLU A 414 -24.48 -20.03 -8.14
N GLN A 415 -25.73 -19.86 -8.57
CA GLN A 415 -26.10 -19.97 -9.99
C GLN A 415 -26.37 -18.65 -10.74
N SER A 416 -26.28 -17.46 -10.12
CA SER A 416 -26.62 -16.19 -10.80
C SER A 416 -25.64 -15.02 -10.58
N LEU A 417 -24.38 -15.30 -10.21
CA LEU A 417 -23.41 -14.31 -9.75
C LEU A 417 -22.74 -13.45 -10.85
N SER A 418 -22.88 -13.79 -12.14
CA SER A 418 -22.05 -13.19 -13.20
C SER A 418 -22.53 -11.87 -13.82
N ARG A 419 -23.72 -11.36 -13.47
CA ARG A 419 -24.33 -10.23 -14.21
C ARG A 419 -24.39 -8.88 -13.49
N HIS A 420 -24.13 -8.81 -12.18
CA HIS A 420 -24.42 -7.59 -11.40
C HIS A 420 -23.21 -6.70 -11.09
N ALA A 421 -21.97 -7.21 -11.22
CA ALA A 421 -20.76 -6.43 -10.93
C ALA A 421 -20.61 -5.19 -11.84
N HIS A 422 -21.18 -5.20 -13.05
CA HIS A 422 -21.02 -4.12 -14.01
C HIS A 422 -22.02 -2.96 -13.86
N ALA A 423 -23.00 -3.03 -12.94
CA ALA A 423 -24.16 -2.12 -12.96
C ALA A 423 -24.16 -1.00 -11.88
N LEU A 424 -23.23 -0.94 -10.93
CA LEU A 424 -23.28 0.05 -9.81
C LEU A 424 -23.26 1.53 -10.27
N ASN A 425 -22.76 1.83 -11.47
CA ASN A 425 -22.80 3.20 -12.02
C ASN A 425 -24.23 3.67 -12.37
N ASN A 426 -25.17 2.75 -12.57
CA ASN A 426 -26.54 3.06 -13.00
C ASN A 426 -27.60 2.77 -11.92
N ILE A 427 -27.20 2.35 -10.72
CA ILE A 427 -28.16 2.03 -9.66
C ILE A 427 -28.67 3.33 -9.02
N SER A 428 -29.99 3.47 -8.94
CA SER A 428 -30.63 4.54 -8.18
C SER A 428 -30.73 4.15 -6.71
N VAL A 429 -30.58 5.13 -5.82
CA VAL A 429 -30.80 4.91 -4.37
C VAL A 429 -32.22 4.38 -4.09
N SER A 430 -33.18 4.72 -4.95
CA SER A 430 -34.56 4.22 -4.91
C SER A 430 -34.72 2.73 -5.24
N ASP A 431 -33.67 2.05 -5.67
CA ASP A 431 -33.72 0.62 -6.03
C ASP A 431 -33.44 -0.30 -4.81
N PHE A 432 -33.19 0.27 -3.63
CA PHE A 432 -32.84 -0.46 -2.42
C PHE A 432 -33.94 -0.35 -1.34
N PHE A 433 -34.26 -1.48 -0.72
CA PHE A 433 -35.26 -1.58 0.34
C PHE A 433 -34.65 -2.31 1.55
N LEU A 434 -34.51 -1.61 2.66
CA LEU A 434 -34.09 -2.21 3.93
C LEU A 434 -35.31 -2.79 4.64
N SER A 435 -35.15 -3.95 5.28
CA SER A 435 -36.13 -4.49 6.21
C SER A 435 -36.31 -3.58 7.43
N HIS A 436 -37.45 -3.69 8.13
CA HIS A 436 -37.75 -2.85 9.31
C HIS A 436 -36.68 -2.94 10.41
N ASP A 437 -36.04 -4.09 10.55
CA ASP A 437 -34.96 -4.35 11.51
C ASP A 437 -33.56 -4.12 10.93
N SER A 438 -33.45 -3.67 9.67
CA SER A 438 -32.20 -3.49 8.93
C SER A 438 -31.32 -4.75 8.82
N SER A 439 -31.89 -5.94 9.06
CA SER A 439 -31.18 -7.22 8.97
C SER A 439 -31.06 -7.72 7.53
N GLU A 440 -31.98 -7.33 6.66
CA GLU A 440 -32.00 -7.70 5.25
C GLU A 440 -32.09 -6.46 4.35
N LEU A 441 -31.43 -6.55 3.20
CA LEU A 441 -31.46 -5.57 2.12
C LEU A 441 -31.98 -6.25 0.85
N SER A 442 -33.06 -5.72 0.29
CA SER A 442 -33.62 -6.17 -0.98
C SER A 442 -33.33 -5.15 -2.07
N VAL A 443 -32.88 -5.63 -3.23
CA VAL A 443 -32.62 -4.79 -4.40
C VAL A 443 -33.70 -5.02 -5.45
N ARG A 444 -34.16 -3.94 -6.11
CA ARG A 444 -35.07 -4.00 -7.25
C ARG A 444 -34.48 -4.95 -8.30
N GLY A 445 -35.18 -6.05 -8.55
CA GLY A 445 -34.64 -7.21 -9.30
C GLY A 445 -34.60 -8.52 -8.51
N GLY A 446 -35.01 -8.51 -7.23
CA GLY A 446 -35.29 -9.73 -6.45
C GLY A 446 -34.10 -10.31 -5.71
N SER A 447 -32.92 -9.67 -5.76
CA SER A 447 -31.76 -10.08 -4.96
C SER A 447 -31.95 -9.68 -3.50
N LYS A 448 -31.68 -10.61 -2.58
CA LYS A 448 -31.70 -10.38 -1.14
C LYS A 448 -30.30 -10.50 -0.55
N TYR A 449 -29.97 -9.59 0.35
CA TYR A 449 -28.70 -9.55 1.06
C TYR A 449 -28.96 -9.54 2.56
N ARG A 450 -28.10 -10.21 3.33
CA ARG A 450 -28.15 -10.25 4.79
C ARG A 450 -27.05 -9.37 5.36
N LYS A 451 -27.37 -8.64 6.42
CA LYS A 451 -26.40 -7.87 7.19
C LYS A 451 -25.30 -8.79 7.71
N LEU A 452 -24.05 -8.41 7.46
CA LEU A 452 -22.90 -9.11 7.99
C LEU A 452 -22.73 -8.73 9.46
N VAL A 453 -22.81 -9.72 10.35
CA VAL A 453 -22.46 -9.55 11.77
C VAL A 453 -20.97 -9.86 11.90
N LYS A 454 -20.20 -8.94 12.49
CA LYS A 454 -18.76 -9.12 12.72
C LYS A 454 -18.57 -10.40 13.53
N LEU A 455 -18.00 -11.45 12.93
CA LEU A 455 -17.63 -12.65 13.68
C LEU A 455 -16.43 -12.29 14.56
N ASP A 456 -16.59 -12.40 15.88
CA ASP A 456 -15.53 -12.12 16.86
C ASP A 456 -14.32 -13.06 16.77
N THR A 457 -14.37 -14.08 15.92
CA THR A 457 -13.26 -14.97 15.61
C THR A 457 -13.32 -15.36 14.14
N ILE A 458 -12.62 -14.61 13.28
CA ILE A 458 -12.27 -15.12 11.96
C ILE A 458 -11.08 -16.05 12.17
N HIS A 459 -11.35 -17.33 12.45
CA HIS A 459 -10.48 -18.35 11.88
C HIS A 459 -10.49 -18.12 10.37
N PRO A 460 -9.35 -18.19 9.67
CA PRO A 460 -9.34 -18.22 8.22
C PRO A 460 -10.18 -19.43 7.82
N VAL A 461 -11.48 -19.22 7.64
CA VAL A 461 -12.43 -20.21 7.14
C VAL A 461 -11.77 -20.75 5.90
N ASP A 462 -11.56 -22.06 5.90
CA ASP A 462 -10.86 -22.78 4.86
C ASP A 462 -11.14 -22.12 3.52
N ALA A 463 -10.09 -21.53 2.93
CA ALA A 463 -10.11 -20.85 1.65
C ALA A 463 -10.39 -21.81 0.46
N ARG A 464 -11.16 -22.87 0.74
CA ARG A 464 -11.65 -23.91 -0.17
C ARG A 464 -13.09 -23.66 -0.59
N ASP A 465 -13.89 -22.91 0.18
CA ASP A 465 -15.26 -22.55 -0.21
C ASP A 465 -15.26 -21.22 -0.97
N ASN A 466 -15.12 -21.37 -2.27
CA ASN A 466 -14.90 -20.35 -3.29
C ASN A 466 -16.18 -19.54 -3.62
N THR A 467 -17.04 -19.25 -2.63
CA THR A 467 -18.29 -18.51 -2.86
C THR A 467 -18.00 -17.02 -3.03
N PHE A 468 -18.12 -16.53 -4.26
CA PHE A 468 -18.06 -15.11 -4.59
C PHE A 468 -19.19 -14.36 -3.86
N PHE A 469 -18.85 -13.59 -2.83
CA PHE A 469 -19.83 -12.74 -2.17
C PHE A 469 -19.98 -11.41 -2.93
N ASN A 470 -21.13 -11.18 -3.55
CA ASN A 470 -21.47 -9.81 -3.93
C ASN A 470 -21.77 -9.03 -2.63
N VAL A 471 -20.95 -8.02 -2.33
CA VAL A 471 -21.02 -7.23 -1.09
C VAL A 471 -21.61 -5.87 -1.41
N MET A 472 -22.75 -5.59 -0.78
CA MET A 472 -23.40 -4.30 -0.81
C MET A 472 -23.09 -3.51 0.45
N LEU A 473 -22.95 -2.20 0.30
CA LEU A 473 -22.67 -1.25 1.36
C LEU A 473 -23.84 -0.29 1.48
N HIS A 474 -24.33 -0.13 2.69
CA HIS A 474 -25.26 0.92 3.06
C HIS A 474 -24.66 1.73 4.20
N GLY A 475 -24.83 3.04 4.18
CA GLY A 475 -24.53 3.84 5.35
C GLY A 475 -25.17 5.20 5.36
N GLU A 476 -25.13 5.80 6.53
CA GLU A 476 -25.75 7.09 6.80
C GLU A 476 -24.82 7.92 7.70
N THR A 477 -24.85 9.24 7.53
CA THR A 477 -24.21 10.16 8.49
C THR A 477 -24.89 10.07 9.86
N LEU A 478 -24.16 10.34 10.94
CA LEU A 478 -24.72 10.38 12.29
C LEU A 478 -25.38 11.75 12.56
N ASN A 479 -26.33 11.80 13.50
CA ASN A 479 -27.10 13.01 13.81
C ASN A 479 -26.24 14.26 14.09
N ALA A 480 -25.10 14.10 14.75
CA ALA A 480 -24.17 15.21 15.01
C ALA A 480 -23.61 15.78 13.69
N HIS A 481 -23.21 14.91 12.76
CA HIS A 481 -22.73 15.31 11.44
C HIS A 481 -23.87 15.86 10.57
N ASP A 482 -25.06 15.26 10.62
CA ASP A 482 -26.26 15.74 9.92
C ASP A 482 -26.55 17.20 10.26
N THR A 483 -26.48 17.52 11.55
CA THR A 483 -26.77 18.86 12.07
C THR A 483 -25.67 19.87 11.70
N ALA A 484 -24.40 19.43 11.66
CA ALA A 484 -23.26 20.28 11.39
C ALA A 484 -23.04 20.55 9.89
N TRP A 485 -23.11 19.50 9.07
CA TRP A 485 -22.62 19.49 7.68
C TRP A 485 -23.66 19.01 6.65
N GLY A 486 -24.84 18.62 7.11
CA GLY A 486 -25.90 18.03 6.29
C GLY A 486 -25.93 16.51 6.40
N GLY A 487 -27.15 15.96 6.27
CA GLY A 487 -27.40 14.52 6.34
C GLY A 487 -27.32 13.85 4.98
N PHE A 488 -26.57 12.75 4.89
CA PHE A 488 -26.34 11.99 3.67
C PHE A 488 -26.58 10.48 3.85
N LYS A 489 -27.02 9.84 2.77
CA LYS A 489 -27.07 8.38 2.61
C LYS A 489 -26.01 7.95 1.61
N PHE A 490 -25.46 6.77 1.85
CA PHE A 490 -24.41 6.16 1.05
C PHE A 490 -24.84 4.76 0.63
N TRP A 491 -24.68 4.48 -0.66
CA TRP A 491 -25.03 3.19 -1.26
C TRP A 491 -23.93 2.76 -2.20
N GLY A 492 -23.55 1.50 -2.15
CA GLY A 492 -22.43 1.05 -2.96
C GLY A 492 -22.13 -0.43 -2.85
N GLY A 493 -20.96 -0.81 -3.33
CA GLY A 493 -20.53 -2.20 -3.25
C GLY A 493 -19.03 -2.35 -3.40
N VAL A 494 -18.58 -3.57 -3.12
CA VAL A 494 -17.18 -3.98 -3.25
C VAL A 494 -17.03 -4.91 -4.45
N TYR A 495 -16.08 -4.59 -5.30
CA TYR A 495 -15.75 -5.36 -6.51
C TYR A 495 -14.75 -6.47 -6.20
N GLU A 496 -14.68 -7.47 -7.08
CA GLU A 496 -13.75 -8.60 -6.99
C GLU A 496 -12.29 -8.15 -6.87
N ASP A 497 -11.93 -7.05 -7.53
CA ASP A 497 -10.58 -6.48 -7.51
C ASP A 497 -10.26 -5.67 -6.23
N GLY A 498 -11.17 -5.65 -5.25
CA GLY A 498 -11.05 -4.90 -3.99
C GLY A 498 -11.38 -3.41 -4.12
N ARG A 499 -11.85 -2.94 -5.28
CA ARG A 499 -12.34 -1.57 -5.45
C ARG A 499 -13.68 -1.40 -4.73
N ILE A 500 -13.84 -0.26 -4.07
CA ILE A 500 -15.06 0.13 -3.37
C ILE A 500 -15.64 1.35 -4.07
N VAL A 501 -16.93 1.31 -4.37
CA VAL A 501 -17.66 2.45 -4.95
C VAL A 501 -18.85 2.77 -4.07
N LEU A 502 -18.94 4.02 -3.59
CA LEU A 502 -20.06 4.56 -2.82
C LEU A 502 -20.67 5.75 -3.55
N LYS A 503 -21.98 5.74 -3.73
CA LYS A 503 -22.79 6.87 -4.17
C LYS A 503 -23.41 7.55 -2.95
N ARG A 504 -23.15 8.84 -2.80
CA ARG A 504 -23.73 9.70 -1.77
C ARG A 504 -24.93 10.46 -2.34
N SER A 505 -26.03 10.48 -1.59
CA SER A 505 -27.21 11.33 -1.82
C SER A 505 -27.61 12.04 -0.53
N ALA A 506 -28.35 13.15 -0.62
CA ALA A 506 -28.92 13.79 0.56
C ALA A 506 -29.95 12.86 1.25
N LYS A 507 -30.07 12.96 2.58
CA LYS A 507 -31.12 12.24 3.35
C LYS A 507 -32.51 12.83 3.11
N ASN A 508 -32.56 14.14 2.98
CA ASN A 508 -33.77 14.90 2.69
C ASN A 508 -33.77 15.26 1.20
N ASP A 509 -34.94 15.55 0.60
CA ASP A 509 -35.14 15.89 -0.82
C ASP A 509 -34.48 17.21 -1.28
N GLY A 510 -33.34 17.58 -0.70
CA GLY A 510 -32.52 18.71 -1.10
C GLY A 510 -31.64 18.36 -2.29
N ASP A 511 -31.52 19.31 -3.22
CA ASP A 511 -30.74 19.21 -4.45
C ASP A 511 -29.22 19.37 -4.21
N GLN A 512 -28.64 18.60 -3.27
CA GLN A 512 -27.20 18.67 -2.94
C GLN A 512 -26.31 17.88 -3.91
N GLY A 513 -26.88 17.40 -5.01
CA GLY A 513 -26.22 16.59 -6.04
C GLY A 513 -25.88 15.17 -5.57
N SER A 514 -25.73 14.25 -6.53
CA SER A 514 -25.22 12.89 -6.26
C SER A 514 -23.72 12.83 -6.52
N TRP A 515 -22.97 12.21 -5.59
CA TRP A 515 -21.50 12.16 -5.64
C TRP A 515 -21.06 10.71 -5.58
N ILE A 516 -20.04 10.34 -6.36
CA ILE A 516 -19.51 8.98 -6.42
C ILE A 516 -18.10 8.99 -5.86
N PHE A 517 -17.85 8.18 -4.84
CA PHE A 517 -16.58 7.96 -4.19
C PHE A 517 -16.07 6.57 -4.60
N GLU A 518 -14.96 6.53 -5.32
CA GLU A 518 -14.31 5.31 -5.80
C GLU A 518 -12.92 5.20 -5.17
N GLY A 519 -12.66 4.12 -4.42
CA GLY A 519 -11.41 3.96 -3.69
C GLY A 519 -11.10 2.52 -3.32
N ARG A 520 -10.15 2.35 -2.39
CA ARG A 520 -9.74 1.05 -1.86
C ARG A 520 -9.50 1.14 -0.35
N LEU A 521 -9.78 0.04 0.35
CA LEU A 521 -9.44 -0.13 1.76
C LEU A 521 -7.94 -0.40 1.92
N LYS A 522 -7.33 0.20 2.94
CA LYS A 522 -5.91 0.09 3.29
C LYS A 522 -5.77 -0.05 4.80
N PHE A 523 -4.86 -0.90 5.26
CA PHE A 523 -4.56 -1.13 6.67
C PHE A 523 -5.78 -1.60 7.49
N GLY A 524 -6.77 -2.19 6.82
CA GLY A 524 -8.08 -2.50 7.39
C GLY A 524 -8.88 -1.31 7.93
N THR A 525 -8.36 -0.07 7.85
CA THR A 525 -8.84 1.08 8.63
C THR A 525 -8.86 2.39 7.86
N ALA A 526 -8.27 2.47 6.67
CA ALA A 526 -8.22 3.68 5.86
C ALA A 526 -8.85 3.44 4.48
N PHE A 527 -9.82 4.26 4.11
CA PHE A 527 -10.48 4.23 2.81
C PHE A 527 -10.08 5.47 2.01
N LEU A 528 -9.29 5.27 0.94
CA LEU A 528 -8.76 6.36 0.13
C LEU A 528 -9.15 6.19 -1.32
N GLY A 529 -9.36 7.31 -2.01
CA GLY A 529 -9.68 7.28 -3.43
C GLY A 529 -10.02 8.63 -4.01
N ARG A 530 -10.87 8.58 -5.03
CA ARG A 530 -11.33 9.74 -5.80
C ARG A 530 -12.82 9.92 -5.63
N TRP A 531 -13.26 11.16 -5.66
CA TRP A 531 -14.67 11.48 -5.78
C TRP A 531 -14.95 12.17 -7.11
N ARG A 532 -16.17 12.03 -7.60
CA ARG A 532 -16.70 12.74 -8.77
C ARG A 532 -18.18 13.04 -8.62
N VAL A 533 -18.68 14.07 -9.30
CA VAL A 533 -20.12 14.34 -9.40
C VAL A 533 -20.77 13.29 -10.32
N SER A 534 -21.99 12.88 -10.00
CA SER A 534 -22.81 11.96 -10.80
C SER A 534 -23.66 12.75 -11.80
N GLY A 535 -23.53 12.46 -13.09
CA GLY A 535 -24.23 13.15 -14.19
C GLY A 535 -23.29 13.51 -15.34
N GLU A 536 -23.80 14.21 -16.34
CA GLU A 536 -22.92 14.83 -17.36
C GLU A 536 -22.13 15.97 -16.70
N PRO A 537 -20.79 16.01 -16.87
CA PRO A 537 -19.97 17.05 -16.30
C PRO A 537 -20.38 18.39 -16.91
N THR A 538 -20.90 19.29 -16.08
CA THR A 538 -21.32 20.63 -16.54
C THR A 538 -20.12 21.53 -16.79
N ASN A 539 -18.97 21.22 -16.19
CA ASN A 539 -17.71 21.94 -16.36
C ASN A 539 -16.51 20.98 -16.40
N VAL A 540 -15.69 21.10 -17.44
CA VAL A 540 -14.42 20.36 -17.57
C VAL A 540 -13.47 20.81 -16.46
N GLY A 541 -13.22 19.92 -15.48
CA GLY A 541 -12.21 20.13 -14.42
C GLY A 541 -12.74 20.45 -13.02
N VAL A 542 -14.04 20.68 -12.82
CA VAL A 542 -14.60 21.17 -11.52
C VAL A 542 -15.24 20.05 -10.68
N ASP A 543 -15.49 18.89 -11.28
CA ASP A 543 -16.40 17.85 -10.79
C ASP A 543 -15.71 16.61 -10.22
N HIS A 544 -14.43 16.67 -9.85
CA HIS A 544 -13.71 15.54 -9.26
C HIS A 544 -12.61 15.98 -8.27
N GLY A 545 -12.13 15.02 -7.48
CA GLY A 545 -11.04 15.23 -6.55
C GLY A 545 -10.68 13.96 -5.79
N VAL A 546 -10.07 14.10 -4.61
CA VAL A 546 -9.61 12.99 -3.77
C VAL A 546 -10.28 12.99 -2.42
N PHE A 547 -10.32 11.82 -1.77
CA PHE A 547 -10.83 11.68 -0.41
C PHE A 547 -9.99 10.69 0.39
N SER A 548 -10.05 10.86 1.70
CA SER A 548 -9.51 9.93 2.69
C SER A 548 -10.47 9.85 3.88
N MET A 549 -10.74 8.63 4.33
CA MET A 549 -11.53 8.34 5.52
C MET A 549 -10.83 7.31 6.40
N GLY A 550 -10.94 7.44 7.71
CA GLY A 550 -10.49 6.47 8.70
C GLY A 550 -11.68 5.84 9.42
N ASN A 551 -11.56 4.56 9.79
CA ASN A 551 -12.56 3.82 10.56
C ASN A 551 -12.25 3.91 12.06
N HIS A 552 -13.22 4.35 12.87
CA HIS A 552 -13.09 4.42 14.32
C HIS A 552 -13.59 3.18 15.06
N GLY A 553 -14.03 2.13 14.36
CA GLY A 553 -14.61 0.93 14.95
C GLY A 553 -15.96 1.22 15.64
N ALA A 554 -16.68 0.15 16.03
CA ALA A 554 -18.02 0.26 16.62
C ALA A 554 -18.04 0.77 18.08
N ASN A 555 -16.89 0.79 18.76
CA ASN A 555 -16.79 1.12 20.20
C ASN A 555 -16.41 2.58 20.49
N TRP A 556 -16.39 3.46 19.49
CA TRP A 556 -16.13 4.87 19.71
C TRP A 556 -17.35 5.56 20.32
N LYS A 557 -17.38 5.63 21.65
CA LYS A 557 -18.15 6.64 22.38
C LYS A 557 -17.29 7.90 22.44
N ARG A 558 -17.71 8.99 21.80
CA ARG A 558 -17.22 10.31 22.22
C ARG A 558 -17.79 10.54 23.62
N GLU A 559 -16.91 10.68 24.60
CA GLU A 559 -17.26 11.22 25.92
C GLU A 559 -17.87 12.62 25.78
#